data_AF-A0A318NIE0-F1
#
_entry.id   AF-A0A318NIE0-F1
#
_cell.length_a   1.000
_cell.length_b   1.000
_cell.length_c   1.000
_cell.angle_alpha   90.00
_cell.angle_beta   90.00
_cell.angle_gamma   90.00
#
_symmetry.space_group_name_H-M   'P 1'
#
loop_
_entity.id
_entity.type
_entity.pdbx_description
1 polymer ?
#
loop_
_entity_poly.entity_id
_entity_poly.type
_entity_poly.pdbx_seq_one_letter_code
_entity_poly.pdbx_strand_id
1 'polypeptide(L)' 'NPAYVRTALVESQIADQAASHGIGEDEVIEEIMLARAAIKRLIEPEEVAELLAYLCSPPAAFITGASIALDGGWTAN' A
#
# COMPACT_ATOMS: atom_id res chain seq x y z
N ASN A 1 9.19 1.11 -0.26
CA ASN A 1 8.41 0.82 0.96
C ASN A 1 6.93 0.93 0.64
N PRO A 2 6.32 -0.13 0.12
CA PRO A 2 4.87 -0.16 -0.04
C PRO A 2 4.19 -0.20 1.34
N ALA A 3 3.04 0.46 1.47
CA ALA A 3 2.10 0.20 2.56
C ALA A 3 1.26 -1.05 2.23
N TYR A 4 -0.06 -1.03 2.45
CA TYR A 4 -0.91 -2.16 2.12
C TYR A 4 -1.11 -2.29 0.60
N VAL A 5 -0.63 -3.41 0.07
CA VAL A 5 -0.81 -3.82 -1.33
C VAL A 5 -1.97 -4.81 -1.41
N ARG A 6 -2.85 -4.66 -2.40
CA ARG A 6 -3.99 -5.56 -2.65
C ARG A 6 -3.50 -6.92 -3.15
N THR A 7 -3.13 -7.76 -2.20
CA THR A 7 -2.76 -9.16 -2.42
C THR A 7 -3.83 -10.05 -1.81
N ALA A 8 -3.93 -11.31 -2.25
CA ALA A 8 -4.87 -12.28 -1.68
C ALA A 8 -4.73 -12.41 -0.14
N LEU A 9 -3.52 -12.25 0.38
CA LEU A 9 -3.27 -12.22 1.84
C LEU A 9 -3.96 -11.02 2.51
N VAL A 10 -3.81 -9.83 1.94
CA VAL A 10 -4.42 -8.60 2.48
C VAL A 10 -5.94 -8.61 2.31
N GLU A 11 -6.46 -9.14 1.21
CA GLU A 11 -7.90 -9.32 1.00
C GLU A 11 -8.50 -10.29 2.04
N SER A 12 -7.83 -11.41 2.33
CA SER A 12 -8.26 -12.31 3.40
C SER A 12 -8.26 -11.60 4.77
N GLN A 13 -7.25 -10.76 5.04
CA GLN A 13 -7.19 -10.01 6.29
C GLN A 13 -8.33 -8.98 6.41
N ILE A 14 -8.73 -8.34 5.31
CA ILE A 14 -9.86 -7.40 5.29
C ILE A 14 -11.14 -8.13 5.69
N ALA A 15 -11.41 -9.29 5.08
CA ALA A 15 -12.60 -10.09 5.40
C ALA A 15 -12.60 -10.56 6.88
N ASP A 16 -11.44 -11.03 7.38
CA ASP A 16 -11.30 -11.48 8.77
C ASP A 16 -11.48 -10.31 9.77
N GLN A 17 -10.97 -9.12 9.44
CA GLN A 17 -11.15 -7.92 10.26
C GLN A 17 -12.58 -7.42 10.21
N ALA A 18 -13.24 -7.41 9.05
CA ALA A 18 -14.64 -7.04 8.92
C ALA A 18 -15.52 -7.92 9.83
N ALA A 19 -15.28 -9.24 9.81
CA ALA A 19 -15.98 -10.20 10.65
C ALA A 19 -15.72 -10.01 12.15
N SER A 20 -14.47 -9.75 12.55
CA SER A 20 -14.09 -9.62 13.97
C SER A 20 -14.50 -8.27 14.58
N HIS A 21 -14.56 -7.21 13.77
CA HIS A 21 -14.97 -5.87 14.19
C HIS A 21 -16.47 -5.58 13.97
N GLY A 22 -17.16 -6.39 13.16
CA GLY A 22 -18.59 -6.22 12.88
C GLY A 22 -18.91 -5.01 12.00
N ILE A 23 -17.98 -4.64 11.11
CA ILE A 23 -18.07 -3.48 10.21
C ILE A 23 -17.88 -3.92 8.75
N GLY A 24 -18.15 -3.03 7.79
CA GLY A 24 -17.95 -3.30 6.37
C GLY A 24 -16.48 -3.35 5.96
N GLU A 25 -16.15 -4.05 4.88
CA GLU A 25 -14.78 -4.13 4.35
C GLU A 25 -14.20 -2.76 3.96
N ASP A 26 -15.03 -1.88 3.37
CA ASP A 26 -14.61 -0.51 3.05
C ASP A 26 -14.23 0.28 4.30
N GLU A 27 -14.96 0.09 5.41
CA GLU A 27 -14.69 0.72 6.70
C GLU A 27 -13.41 0.15 7.34
N VAL A 28 -13.16 -1.15 7.21
CA VAL A 28 -11.88 -1.76 7.61
C VAL A 28 -10.72 -1.11 6.84
N ILE A 29 -10.85 -0.95 5.53
CA ILE A 29 -9.81 -0.36 4.70
C ILE A 29 -9.54 1.09 5.15
N GLU A 30 -10.57 1.91 5.29
CA GLU A 30 -10.41 3.35 5.56
C GLU A 30 -9.99 3.66 7.01
N GLU A 31 -10.67 3.04 7.97
CA GLU A 31 -10.60 3.38 9.40
C GLU A 31 -9.61 2.52 10.19
N ILE A 32 -9.32 1.30 9.73
CA ILE A 32 -8.41 0.38 10.42
C ILE A 32 -7.08 0.29 9.67
N MET A 33 -7.09 -0.22 8.45
CA MET A 33 -5.86 -0.52 7.73
C MET A 33 -5.16 0.75 7.26
N LEU A 34 -5.89 1.68 6.66
CA LEU A 34 -5.33 2.92 6.10
C LEU A 34 -5.55 4.13 7.01
N ALA A 35 -5.82 3.92 8.30
CA ALA A 35 -6.09 4.98 9.27
C ALA A 35 -5.09 6.14 9.18
N ARG A 36 -3.80 5.83 9.05
CA ARG A 36 -2.70 6.81 8.97
C ARG A 36 -2.37 7.28 7.55
N ALA A 37 -2.79 6.56 6.51
CA ALA A 37 -2.53 6.97 5.14
C ALA A 37 -3.43 8.14 4.75
N ALA A 38 -2.88 9.12 4.04
CA ALA A 38 -3.66 10.21 3.46
C ALA A 38 -4.50 9.71 2.28
N ILE A 39 -3.96 8.75 1.52
CA ILE A 39 -4.67 8.07 0.43
C ILE A 39 -5.37 6.82 0.98
N LYS A 40 -6.70 6.80 0.94
CA LYS A 40 -7.56 5.72 1.45
C LYS A 40 -7.81 4.61 0.42
N ARG A 41 -6.76 4.21 -0.29
CA ARG A 41 -6.79 3.14 -1.29
C ARG A 41 -5.59 2.22 -1.09
N LEU A 42 -5.81 0.90 -1.22
CA LEU A 42 -4.74 -0.09 -1.29
C LEU A 42 -3.92 0.10 -2.57
N ILE A 43 -2.62 -0.12 -2.48
CA ILE A 43 -1.73 -0.09 -3.64
C ILE A 43 -2.03 -1.32 -4.50
N GLU A 44 -2.14 -1.15 -5.82
CA GLU A 44 -2.22 -2.31 -6.71
C GLU A 44 -0.82 -2.92 -6.92
N PRO A 45 -0.70 -4.25 -7.05
CA PRO A 45 0.58 -4.90 -7.35
C PRO A 45 1.30 -4.31 -8.57
N GLU A 46 0.54 -3.89 -9.58
CA GLU A 46 1.06 -3.28 -10.80
C GLU A 46 1.77 -1.95 -10.53
N GLU A 47 1.29 -1.13 -9.59
CA GLU A 47 1.93 0.14 -9.23
C GLU A 47 3.29 -0.09 -8.56
N VAL A 48 3.42 -1.19 -7.79
CA VAL A 48 4.72 -1.61 -7.24
C VAL A 48 5.65 -2.05 -8.37
N ALA A 49 5.12 -2.81 -9.33
CA ALA A 49 5.89 -3.28 -10.49
C ALA A 49 6.35 -2.13 -11.39
N GLU A 50 5.53 -1.09 -11.58
CA GLU A 50 5.87 0.11 -12.34
C GLU A 50 7.01 0.89 -11.69
N LEU A 51 7.00 1.05 -10.37
CA LEU A 51 8.12 1.65 -9.65
C LEU A 51 9.41 0.84 -9.85
N LEU A 52 9.33 -0.49 -9.75
CA LEU A 52 10.48 -1.36 -10.01
C LEU A 52 10.98 -1.22 -11.45
N ALA A 53 10.07 -1.17 -12.44
CA ALA A 53 10.41 -0.98 -13.84
C ALA A 53 11.13 0.37 -14.06
N TYR A 54 10.68 1.44 -13.40
CA TYR A 54 11.37 2.73 -13.41
C TYR A 54 12.77 2.63 -12.80
N LEU A 55 12.93 1.97 -11.67
CA LEU A 55 14.23 1.83 -11.01
C LEU A 55 15.23 0.98 -11.81
N CYS A 56 14.74 0.06 -12.64
CA CYS A 56 15.55 -0.71 -13.57
C CYS A 56 15.86 0.05 -14.89
N SER A 57 15.34 1.27 -15.07
CA SER A 57 15.48 2.04 -16.31
C SER A 57 16.69 3.00 -16.28
N PRO A 58 17.19 3.44 -17.45
CA PRO A 58 18.34 4.36 -17.53
C PRO A 58 18.19 5.68 -16.73
N PRO A 59 17.00 6.32 -16.68
CA PRO A 59 16.78 7.51 -15.84
C PRO A 59 17.10 7.32 -14.34
N ALA A 60 17.00 6.09 -13.81
CA ALA A 60 17.27 5.81 -12.41
C ALA A 60 18.75 5.49 -12.11
N ALA A 61 19.65 5.61 -13.09
CA ALA A 61 21.05 5.15 -13.00
C ALA A 61 21.88 5.75 -11.84
N PHE A 62 21.45 6.86 -11.25
CA PHE A 62 22.12 7.49 -10.11
C PHE A 62 21.33 7.38 -8.79
N ILE A 63 20.22 6.63 -8.78
CA ILE A 63 19.43 6.36 -7.59
C ILE A 63 19.98 5.09 -6.94
N THR A 64 20.60 5.23 -5.77
CA THR A 64 21.15 4.10 -5.00
C THR A 64 21.14 4.40 -3.51
N GLY A 65 21.05 3.36 -2.67
CA GLY A 65 21.03 3.48 -1.21
C GLY A 65 19.80 4.21 -0.63
N ALA A 66 18.80 4.50 -1.45
CA ALA A 66 17.61 5.25 -1.07
C ALA A 66 16.43 4.32 -0.78
N SER A 67 15.56 4.77 0.13
CA SER A 67 14.29 4.13 0.39
C SER A 67 13.17 4.95 -0.26
N ILE A 68 12.47 4.38 -1.23
CA ILE A 68 11.42 5.08 -1.98
C ILE A 68 10.07 4.72 -1.38
N ALA A 69 9.39 5.71 -0.80
CA ALA A 69 8.07 5.53 -0.20
C ALA A 69 6.99 5.32 -1.29
N LEU A 70 6.16 4.31 -1.08
CA LEU A 70 4.96 4.04 -1.89
C LEU A 70 3.85 3.72 -0.90
N ASP A 71 3.47 4.68 -0.05
CA ASP A 71 2.73 4.38 1.17
C ASP A 71 1.48 5.26 1.36
N GLY A 72 1.07 5.99 0.32
CA GLY A 72 -0.10 6.86 0.39
C GLY A 72 0.04 7.99 1.42
N GLY A 73 1.27 8.39 1.75
CA GLY A 73 1.55 9.44 2.73
C GLY A 73 1.63 8.94 4.18
N TRP A 74 1.68 7.62 4.40
CA TRP A 74 1.76 7.04 5.73
C TRP A 74 2.95 7.56 6.54
N THR A 75 4.13 7.62 5.93
CA THR A 75 5.35 8.08 6.62
C THR A 75 5.48 9.60 6.70
N ALA A 76 4.58 10.35 6.05
CA ALA A 76 4.58 11.81 6.06
C ALA A 76 3.82 12.41 7.27
N ASN A 77 3.04 11.61 8.00
CA ASN A 77 2.20 12.02 9.14
C ASN A 77 2.52 11.28 10.46
#